data_AF-A0AAE1LNL1-F1
#
_entry.id   AF-A0AAE1LNL1-F1
#
_cell.length_a   1.000
_cell.length_b   1.000
_cell.length_c   1.000
_cell.angle_alpha   90.00
_cell.angle_beta   90.00
_cell.angle_gamma   90.00
#
_symmetry.space_group_name_H-M   'P 1'
#
loop_
_entity.id
_entity.type
_entity.pdbx_description
1 polymer ?
#
loop_
_entity_poly.entity_id
_entity_poly.type
_entity_poly.pdbx_seq_one_letter_code
_entity_poly.pdbx_strand_id
1 'polypeptide(L)'
;MSGTALTPWAFRSKAWTARTSAKLAAALGCPAQPSDQLLECLMAKPAADIIGQDATFQEWGDHPMCVFSMAQEPAGPGAFLDKHPAAAAAAGPASDVPLVIGFTSDEGGIVAIQPYNDFSMLLAEAPTSVPNQQTYKRGGKSHVQEDYKILDSRYILV
;
A
#
# COMPACT_ATOMS: atom_id res chain seq x y z
N MET A 1 9.53 -5.16 5.82
CA MET A 1 8.47 -5.61 6.75
C MET A 1 7.29 -4.67 6.59
N SER A 2 6.06 -5.07 6.97
CA SER A 2 4.80 -4.33 6.70
C SER A 2 4.16 -4.53 5.32
N GLY A 3 4.25 -5.74 4.78
CA GLY A 3 3.56 -6.08 3.53
C GLY A 3 3.54 -7.59 3.29
N THR A 4 2.54 -8.06 2.55
CA THR A 4 2.41 -9.45 2.11
C THR A 4 1.84 -9.49 0.69
N ALA A 5 1.95 -10.63 0.02
CA ALA A 5 1.34 -10.84 -1.30
C ALA A 5 -0.20 -10.76 -1.30
N LEU A 6 -0.82 -10.72 -0.12
CA LEU A 6 -2.27 -10.58 0.06
C LEU A 6 -2.72 -9.14 0.33
N THR A 7 -1.78 -8.20 0.44
CA THR A 7 -2.14 -6.80 0.62
C THR A 7 -2.86 -6.24 -0.61
N PRO A 8 -3.87 -5.36 -0.46
CA PRO A 8 -4.68 -4.87 -1.58
C PRO A 8 -3.88 -4.12 -2.67
N TRP A 9 -2.70 -3.61 -2.32
CA TRP A 9 -1.82 -2.86 -3.20
C TRP A 9 -0.77 -3.73 -3.91
N ALA A 10 -0.59 -4.99 -3.49
CA ALA A 10 0.38 -5.92 -4.07
C ALA A 10 -0.12 -6.67 -5.31
N PHE A 11 -1.44 -6.78 -5.52
CA PHE A 11 -1.99 -7.56 -6.63
C PHE A 11 -3.15 -6.83 -7.34
N ARG A 12 -3.18 -6.90 -8.68
CA ARG A 12 -4.21 -6.32 -9.54
C ARG A 12 -4.94 -7.40 -10.36
N SER A 13 -6.26 -7.23 -10.47
CA SER A 13 -7.11 -8.08 -11.29
C SER A 13 -6.91 -7.79 -12.79
N LYS A 14 -7.30 -8.75 -13.65
CA LYS A 14 -7.28 -8.58 -15.11
C LYS A 14 -8.12 -7.38 -15.57
N ALA A 15 -9.22 -7.09 -14.88
CA ALA A 15 -10.05 -5.93 -15.18
C ALA A 15 -9.34 -4.61 -14.84
N TRP A 16 -8.62 -4.58 -13.71
CA TRP A 16 -7.83 -3.41 -13.32
C TRP A 16 -6.70 -3.15 -14.31
N THR A 17 -5.94 -4.17 -14.69
CA THR A 17 -4.84 -4.03 -15.65
C THR A 17 -5.35 -3.59 -17.03
N ALA A 18 -6.45 -4.19 -17.53
CA ALA A 18 -7.04 -3.75 -18.79
C ALA A 18 -7.47 -2.27 -18.76
N ARG A 19 -8.16 -1.84 -17.69
CA ARG A 19 -8.59 -0.44 -17.54
C ARG A 19 -7.41 0.52 -17.44
N THR A 20 -6.40 0.19 -16.63
CA THR A 20 -5.24 1.07 -16.41
C THR A 20 -4.34 1.15 -17.64
N SER A 21 -4.11 0.04 -18.34
CA SER A 21 -3.38 0.04 -19.62
C SER A 21 -4.11 0.85 -20.70
N ALA A 22 -5.43 0.73 -20.81
CA ALA A 22 -6.21 1.53 -21.75
C ALA A 22 -6.16 3.04 -21.41
N LYS A 23 -6.22 3.38 -20.12
CA LYS A 23 -6.10 4.78 -19.65
C LYS A 23 -4.72 5.36 -19.95
N LEU A 24 -3.64 4.60 -19.71
CA LEU A 24 -2.27 4.98 -20.06
C LEU A 24 -2.13 5.22 -21.57
N ALA A 25 -2.63 4.27 -22.36
CA ALA A 25 -2.58 4.34 -23.82
C ALA A 25 -3.29 5.60 -24.34
N ALA A 26 -4.49 5.88 -23.85
CA ALA A 26 -5.25 7.07 -24.24
C ALA A 26 -4.50 8.37 -23.88
N ALA A 27 -3.90 8.44 -22.69
CA ALA A 27 -3.12 9.60 -22.25
C ALA A 27 -1.90 9.88 -23.14
N LEU A 28 -1.33 8.84 -23.74
CA LEU A 28 -0.15 8.93 -24.62
C LEU A 28 -0.49 8.95 -26.11
N GLY A 29 -1.78 8.96 -26.47
CA GLY A 29 -2.24 8.90 -27.86
C GLY A 29 -1.97 7.56 -28.55
N CYS A 30 -1.89 6.47 -27.80
CA CYS A 30 -1.75 5.11 -28.30
C CYS A 30 -3.11 4.39 -28.42
N PRO A 31 -3.22 3.32 -29.25
CA PRO A 31 -4.43 2.52 -29.35
C PRO A 31 -4.87 1.93 -28.01
N ALA A 32 -6.11 2.18 -27.56
CA ALA A 32 -6.55 1.78 -26.22
C ALA A 32 -6.86 0.28 -26.05
N GLN A 33 -6.90 -0.50 -27.14
CA GLN A 33 -7.22 -1.92 -27.11
C GLN A 33 -5.95 -2.79 -27.06
N PRO A 34 -5.96 -3.91 -26.30
CA PRO A 34 -4.84 -4.86 -26.27
C PRO A 34 -4.50 -5.34 -27.68
N SER A 35 -3.30 -5.03 -28.14
CA SER A 35 -2.80 -5.38 -29.47
C SER A 35 -1.30 -5.19 -29.54
N ASP A 36 -0.65 -5.81 -30.54
CA ASP A 36 0.78 -5.59 -30.80
C ASP A 36 1.06 -4.12 -31.15
N GLN A 37 0.11 -3.43 -31.79
CA GLN A 37 0.19 -1.99 -32.09
C GLN A 37 0.22 -1.11 -30.84
N LEU A 38 -0.53 -1.48 -29.79
CA LEU A 38 -0.46 -0.80 -28.50
C LEU A 38 0.94 -0.96 -27.90
N LEU A 39 1.49 -2.18 -27.91
CA LEU A 39 2.82 -2.45 -27.38
C LEU A 39 3.90 -1.66 -28.13
N GLU A 40 3.89 -1.70 -29.46
CA GLU A 40 4.82 -0.95 -30.31
C GLU A 40 4.73 0.56 -30.04
N CYS A 41 3.52 1.10 -29.93
CA CYS A 41 3.32 2.51 -29.63
C CYS A 41 3.90 2.90 -28.27
N LEU A 42 3.62 2.12 -27.21
CA LEU A 42 4.16 2.39 -25.87
C LEU A 42 5.68 2.25 -25.84
N MET A 43 6.25 1.25 -26.53
CA MET A 43 7.70 1.07 -26.62
C MET A 43 8.41 2.21 -27.36
N ALA A 44 7.72 2.91 -28.25
CA ALA A 44 8.26 4.07 -28.96
C ALA A 44 8.20 5.37 -28.12
N LYS A 45 7.47 5.40 -27.00
CA LYS A 45 7.39 6.58 -26.14
C LYS A 45 8.64 6.72 -25.27
N PRO A 46 9.11 7.94 -25.01
CA PRO A 46 10.09 8.20 -23.96
C PRO A 46 9.58 7.67 -22.62
N ALA A 47 10.44 6.99 -21.84
CA ALA A 47 10.08 6.47 -20.53
C ALA A 47 9.57 7.57 -19.58
N ALA A 48 10.13 8.78 -19.68
CA ALA A 48 9.70 9.93 -18.91
C ALA A 48 8.23 10.32 -19.19
N ASP A 49 7.76 10.18 -20.44
CA ASP A 49 6.38 10.49 -20.80
C ASP A 49 5.42 9.46 -20.19
N ILE A 50 5.84 8.20 -20.12
CA ILE A 50 5.07 7.10 -19.51
C ILE A 50 4.95 7.33 -18.00
N ILE A 51 6.08 7.53 -17.31
CA ILE A 51 6.12 7.76 -15.86
C ILE A 51 5.40 9.07 -15.51
N GLY A 52 5.50 10.09 -16.36
CA GLY A 52 4.80 11.37 -16.18
C GLY A 52 3.27 11.25 -16.17
N GLN A 53 2.70 10.10 -16.52
CA GLN A 53 1.26 9.84 -16.42
C GLN A 53 0.79 9.39 -15.03
N ASP A 54 1.66 9.25 -14.02
CA ASP A 54 1.26 8.78 -12.69
C ASP A 54 0.08 9.58 -12.10
N ALA A 55 0.12 10.92 -12.24
CA ALA A 55 -0.96 11.80 -11.78
C ALA A 55 -2.30 11.56 -12.49
N THR A 56 -2.30 11.01 -13.70
CA THR A 56 -3.52 10.67 -14.44
C THR A 56 -4.33 9.58 -13.72
N PHE A 57 -3.69 8.76 -12.88
CA PHE A 57 -4.35 7.67 -12.17
C PHE A 57 -4.84 8.06 -10.77
N GLN A 58 -4.39 9.20 -10.26
CA GLN A 58 -4.75 9.72 -8.94
C GLN A 58 -6.20 10.24 -8.94
N GLU A 59 -7.06 9.61 -8.13
CA GLU A 59 -8.49 9.95 -7.98
C GLU A 59 -8.78 10.65 -6.64
N TRP A 60 -8.05 10.32 -5.57
CA TRP A 60 -8.21 10.89 -4.22
C TRP A 60 -6.87 11.26 -3.60
N GLY A 61 -6.41 12.49 -3.83
CA GLY A 61 -5.03 12.87 -3.51
C GLY A 61 -4.07 11.95 -4.26
N ASP A 62 -3.10 11.36 -3.57
CA ASP A 62 -2.13 10.46 -4.20
C ASP A 62 -2.66 9.02 -4.44
N HIS A 63 -3.94 8.76 -4.18
CA HIS A 63 -4.53 7.42 -4.34
C HIS A 63 -5.25 7.21 -5.67
N PRO A 64 -5.14 6.00 -6.27
CA PRO A 64 -4.32 4.85 -5.86
C PRO A 64 -2.81 5.06 -6.10
N MET A 65 -1.99 4.81 -5.08
CA MET A 65 -0.52 4.95 -5.17
C MET A 65 0.14 3.84 -6.03
N CYS A 66 -0.30 2.59 -5.88
CA CYS A 66 0.30 1.45 -6.59
C CYS A 66 -0.54 1.05 -7.82
N VAL A 67 -0.59 1.91 -8.83
CA VAL A 67 -1.43 1.70 -10.04
C VAL A 67 -1.05 0.42 -10.77
N PHE A 68 0.23 0.30 -11.10
CA PHE A 68 0.84 -0.86 -11.73
C PHE A 68 1.51 -1.69 -10.64
N SER A 69 1.01 -2.91 -10.43
CA SER A 69 1.50 -3.86 -9.42
C SER A 69 1.38 -5.26 -10.00
N MET A 70 1.70 -6.31 -9.23
CA MET A 70 1.67 -7.68 -9.74
C MET A 70 0.29 -8.02 -10.30
N ALA A 71 0.25 -8.75 -11.41
CA ALA A 71 -0.98 -9.18 -12.05
C ALA A 71 -0.89 -10.66 -12.38
N GLN A 72 -2.04 -11.32 -12.47
CA GLN A 72 -2.08 -12.72 -12.88
C GLN A 72 -1.80 -12.85 -14.37
N GLU A 73 -0.78 -13.63 -14.68
CA GLU A 73 -0.35 -13.95 -16.03
C GLU A 73 -1.15 -15.13 -16.61
N PRO A 74 -1.24 -15.25 -17.95
CA PRO A 74 -1.64 -16.50 -18.57
C PRO A 74 -0.68 -17.63 -18.17
N ALA A 75 -1.21 -18.82 -17.89
CA ALA A 75 -0.37 -19.98 -17.58
C ALA A 75 0.49 -20.34 -18.80
N GLY A 76 1.78 -20.55 -18.57
CA GLY A 76 2.72 -20.93 -19.62
C GLY A 76 4.17 -21.00 -19.14
N PRO A 77 5.09 -21.49 -19.99
CA PRO A 77 6.52 -21.49 -19.69
C PRO A 77 7.00 -20.06 -19.40
N GLY A 78 7.63 -19.86 -18.25
CA GLY A 78 8.16 -18.55 -17.84
C GLY A 78 7.16 -17.62 -17.15
N ALA A 79 5.92 -18.06 -16.93
CA ALA A 79 4.98 -17.30 -16.11
C ALA A 79 5.49 -17.22 -14.66
N PHE A 80 5.57 -16.02 -14.10
CA PHE A 80 5.95 -15.79 -12.71
C PHE A 80 4.79 -16.07 -11.76
N LEU A 81 3.60 -15.55 -12.08
CA LEU A 81 2.40 -15.66 -11.25
C LEU A 81 1.17 -15.97 -12.09
N ASP A 82 0.86 -17.26 -12.24
CA ASP A 82 -0.27 -17.76 -13.04
C ASP A 82 -1.59 -17.86 -12.24
N LYS A 83 -1.55 -17.62 -10.93
CA LYS A 83 -2.67 -17.75 -9.99
C LYS A 83 -2.74 -16.55 -9.06
N HIS A 84 -3.94 -16.31 -8.50
CA HIS A 84 -4.10 -15.33 -7.43
C HIS A 84 -3.25 -15.74 -6.19
N PRO A 85 -2.54 -14.82 -5.52
CA PRO A 85 -1.69 -15.15 -4.37
C PRO A 85 -2.40 -15.92 -3.26
N ALA A 86 -3.67 -15.60 -2.98
CA ALA A 86 -4.50 -16.35 -2.02
C ALA A 86 -4.73 -17.82 -2.43
N ALA A 87 -4.94 -18.08 -3.72
CA ALA A 87 -5.12 -19.43 -4.23
C ALA A 87 -3.79 -20.21 -4.22
N ALA A 88 -2.68 -19.54 -4.52
CA ALA A 88 -1.35 -20.13 -4.40
C ALA A 88 -1.03 -20.51 -2.95
N ALA A 89 -1.28 -19.60 -1.99
CA ALA A 89 -1.08 -19.87 -0.56
C ALA A 89 -1.96 -21.01 -0.04
N ALA A 90 -3.22 -21.11 -0.50
CA ALA A 90 -4.12 -22.19 -0.13
C ALA A 90 -3.71 -23.56 -0.69
N ALA A 91 -2.96 -23.59 -1.81
CA ALA A 91 -2.43 -24.83 -2.38
C ALA A 91 -1.24 -25.40 -1.59
N GLY A 92 -0.70 -24.66 -0.62
CA GLY A 92 0.45 -25.02 0.19
C GLY A 92 1.57 -23.99 0.11
N PRO A 93 2.54 -24.04 1.03
CA PRO A 93 3.68 -23.12 1.00
C PRO A 93 4.51 -23.36 -0.26
N ALA A 94 4.98 -22.27 -0.88
CA ALA A 94 5.90 -22.34 -2.01
C ALA A 94 7.26 -22.95 -1.62
N SER A 95 7.62 -22.85 -0.33
CA SER A 95 8.87 -23.37 0.23
C SER A 95 8.69 -23.66 1.71
N ASP A 96 9.27 -24.75 2.19
CA ASP A 96 9.28 -25.11 3.61
C ASP A 96 10.44 -24.40 4.35
N VAL A 97 10.25 -23.12 4.64
CA VAL A 97 11.23 -22.29 5.36
C VAL A 97 10.54 -21.44 6.43
N PRO A 98 11.22 -21.15 7.56
CA PRO A 98 10.65 -20.27 8.59
C PRO A 98 10.37 -18.86 8.03
N LEU A 99 9.15 -18.37 8.24
CA LEU A 99 8.71 -17.04 7.80
C LEU A 99 8.44 -16.14 9.01
N VAL A 100 9.10 -14.99 9.06
CA VAL A 100 8.85 -13.94 10.05
C VAL A 100 8.19 -12.76 9.35
N ILE A 101 6.99 -12.39 9.80
CA ILE A 101 6.23 -11.24 9.29
C ILE A 101 5.95 -10.31 10.47
N GLY A 102 6.10 -9.00 10.24
CA GLY A 102 5.73 -7.97 11.20
C GLY A 102 5.11 -6.77 10.51
N PHE A 103 4.38 -5.99 11.28
CA PHE A 103 3.78 -4.70 10.93
C PHE A 103 3.87 -3.78 12.16
N THR A 104 3.80 -2.47 11.93
CA THR A 104 3.81 -1.47 13.01
C THR A 104 2.41 -1.22 13.54
N SER A 105 2.29 -0.65 14.75
CA SER A 105 1.01 -0.23 15.32
C SER A 105 0.31 0.86 14.51
N ASP A 106 1.09 1.64 13.74
CA ASP A 106 0.66 2.89 13.12
C ASP A 106 0.84 2.90 11.58
N GLU A 107 0.78 1.74 10.92
CA GLU A 107 0.90 1.59 9.45
C GLU A 107 0.00 2.54 8.66
N GLY A 108 -1.23 2.74 9.14
CA GLY A 108 -2.22 3.58 8.50
C GLY A 108 -1.81 5.05 8.40
N GLY A 109 -0.80 5.49 9.17
CA GLY A 109 -0.32 6.88 9.17
C GLY A 109 0.07 7.37 7.78
N ILE A 110 0.65 6.51 6.92
CA ILE A 110 1.06 6.90 5.56
C ILE A 110 -0.11 7.40 4.69
N VAL A 111 -1.30 6.86 4.91
CA VAL A 111 -2.53 7.25 4.19
C VAL A 111 -3.34 8.25 4.99
N ALA A 112 -3.45 8.03 6.30
CA ALA A 112 -4.30 8.82 7.18
C ALA A 112 -3.84 10.29 7.28
N ILE A 113 -2.54 10.58 7.14
CA ILE A 113 -2.02 11.95 7.24
C ILE A 113 -2.34 12.81 6.01
N GLN A 114 -2.44 12.21 4.81
CA GLN A 114 -2.65 12.93 3.54
C GLN A 114 -3.85 13.90 3.51
N PRO A 115 -5.07 13.54 3.97
CA PRO A 115 -6.18 14.48 4.02
C PRO A 115 -5.97 15.65 5.01
N TYR A 116 -4.98 15.57 5.91
CA TYR A 116 -4.68 16.59 6.94
C TYR A 116 -3.50 17.48 6.57
N ASN A 117 -3.19 17.66 5.27
CA ASN A 117 -2.16 18.60 4.79
C ASN A 117 -2.46 20.09 5.11
N ASP A 118 -3.58 20.39 5.78
CA ASP A 118 -3.71 21.58 6.62
C ASP A 118 -3.14 21.28 8.01
N PHE A 119 -1.92 21.75 8.27
CA PHE A 119 -1.16 21.57 9.53
C PHE A 119 -1.95 21.95 10.80
N SER A 120 -3.04 22.72 10.68
CA SER A 120 -3.93 23.06 11.79
C SER A 120 -4.65 21.85 12.37
N MET A 121 -4.98 20.83 11.57
CA MET A 121 -5.73 19.64 12.02
C MET A 121 -4.83 18.63 12.74
N LEU A 122 -3.57 18.48 12.32
CA LEU A 122 -2.57 17.64 13.00
C LEU A 122 -2.27 18.13 14.41
N LEU A 123 -2.28 19.45 14.63
CA LEU A 123 -2.11 20.05 15.95
C LEU A 123 -3.39 20.03 16.80
N ALA A 124 -4.56 19.92 16.16
CA ALA A 124 -5.86 19.86 16.83
C ALA A 124 -6.22 18.44 17.30
N GLU A 125 -5.78 17.40 16.58
CA GLU A 125 -6.17 16.01 16.83
C GLU A 125 -5.04 15.04 17.12
N ALA A 126 -3.76 15.45 17.11
CA ALA A 126 -2.73 14.63 17.74
C ALA A 126 -3.11 14.50 19.23
N PRO A 127 -3.54 13.32 19.71
CA PRO A 127 -3.56 13.11 21.14
C PRO A 127 -2.09 13.12 21.50
N THR A 128 -1.62 14.16 22.19
CA THR A 128 -0.29 14.14 22.85
C THR A 128 -0.19 13.03 23.89
N SER A 129 -1.22 12.19 24.01
CA SER A 129 -1.29 10.94 24.75
C SER A 129 -2.51 10.17 24.29
N VAL A 130 -2.36 8.95 23.78
CA VAL A 130 -3.44 7.96 23.94
C VAL A 130 -3.48 7.68 25.44
N PRO A 131 -4.55 8.03 26.19
CA PRO A 131 -4.56 7.83 27.62
C PRO A 131 -4.67 6.32 27.86
N ASN A 132 -3.57 5.68 28.23
CA ASN A 132 -3.64 4.32 28.76
C ASN A 132 -4.04 4.44 30.23
N GLN A 133 -5.34 4.60 30.50
CA GLN A 133 -5.84 4.64 31.87
C GLN A 133 -5.80 3.23 32.47
N GLN A 134 -4.73 2.93 33.22
CA GLN A 134 -4.72 1.76 34.08
C GLN A 134 -5.25 2.15 35.47
N THR A 135 -6.40 1.59 35.83
CA THR A 135 -6.93 1.70 37.20
C THR A 135 -6.27 0.66 38.10
N TYR A 136 -5.66 1.11 39.20
CA TYR A 136 -5.09 0.22 40.23
C TYR A 136 -5.69 0.54 41.60
N LYS A 137 -5.81 -0.47 42.48
CA LYS A 137 -6.37 -0.32 43.83
C LYS A 137 -5.25 -0.30 44.87
N ARG A 138 -5.13 0.80 45.61
CA ARG A 138 -4.20 0.94 46.74
C ARG A 138 -4.98 1.32 47.99
N GLY A 139 -4.84 0.52 49.06
CA GLY A 139 -5.52 0.78 50.34
C GLY A 139 -7.06 0.78 50.25
N GLY A 140 -7.64 -0.06 49.40
CA GLY A 140 -9.10 -0.19 49.24
C GLY A 140 -9.77 0.92 48.43
N LYS A 141 -9.03 1.91 47.93
CA LYS A 141 -9.52 2.95 47.02
C LYS A 141 -8.97 2.74 45.62
N SER A 142 -9.82 2.95 44.62
CA SER A 142 -9.43 2.92 43.20
C SER A 142 -8.72 4.22 42.84
N HIS A 143 -7.54 4.11 42.25
CA HIS A 143 -6.75 5.25 41.76
C HIS A 143 -6.57 5.11 40.25
N VAL A 144 -6.63 6.24 39.55
CA VAL A 144 -6.31 6.35 38.11
C VAL A 144 -4.89 6.88 38.03
N GLN A 145 -4.00 6.14 37.38
CA GLN A 145 -2.64 6.63 37.07
C GLN A 145 -2.59 7.06 35.61
N GLU A 146 -2.23 8.32 35.38
CA GLU A 146 -2.04 8.90 34.04
C GLU A 146 -0.53 8.97 33.75
N ASP A 147 -0.03 8.03 32.96
CA ASP A 147 1.35 8.05 32.48
C ASP A 147 1.39 8.60 31.05
N TYR A 148 2.02 9.77 30.89
CA TYR A 148 2.28 10.38 29.58
C TYR A 148 3.61 9.87 29.04
N LYS A 149 3.59 9.08 27.95
CA LYS A 149 4.82 8.79 27.20
C LYS A 149 5.21 10.01 26.38
N ILE A 150 6.17 10.79 26.90
CA ILE A 150 6.91 11.73 26.07
C ILE A 150 7.79 10.90 25.12
N LEU A 151 7.57 11.02 23.81
CA LEU A 151 8.47 10.48 22.80
C LEU A 151 9.78 11.29 22.84
N ASP A 152 10.70 10.94 23.75
CA ASP A 152 12.07 11.45 23.74
C ASP A 152 12.79 10.83 22.52
N SER A 153 13.18 11.68 21.58
CA SER A 153 13.91 11.36 20.34
C SER A 153 15.31 10.74 20.53
N ARG A 154 15.60 10.16 21.70
CA ARG A 154 16.94 9.67 22.09
C ARG A 154 17.06 8.16 22.25
N TYR A 155 16.04 7.38 21.90
CA TYR A 155 16.12 5.92 21.96
C TYR A 155 15.58 5.25 20.70
N ILE A 156 16.36 5.34 19.62
CA ILE A 156 16.36 4.34 18.54
C ILE A 156 17.77 3.76 18.49
N LEU A 157 18.00 2.68 19.23
CA LEU A 157 19.05 1.70 18.93
C LEU A 157 18.57 0.32 19.40
N VAL A 158 18.75 -0.63 18.48
CA VAL A 158 18.46 -2.08 18.47
C VAL A 158 17.02 -2.45 18.13
#